data_AF-A0A7S3MP16-F1
#
_entry.id   AF-A0A7S3MP16-F1
#
_cell.length_a   1.000
_cell.length_b   1.000
_cell.length_c   1.000
_cell.angle_alpha   90.00
_cell.angle_beta   90.00
_cell.angle_gamma   90.00
#
_symmetry.space_group_name_H-M   'P 1'
#
loop_
_entity.id
_entity.type
_entity.pdbx_description
1 polymer ?
#
loop_
_entity_poly.entity_id
_entity_poly.type
_entity_poly.pdbx_seq_one_letter_code
_entity_poly.pdbx_strand_id
1 'polypeptide(L)'
;LVTELMHCQVSSSVRKISTKILSILLMCAKDQEQMKQLMALYLPGFASSLKVFLERLDFSAVKWLTLELSRCVKHFYNFKGQAWMSEQYTLEMLDLLTAILSTVQEDKKERLSQFKTAKKKMTEEDVEDFYEDVERIDKVQSYIMEITGVCLRTMSGVVSPKILEKFVPLYAKVLE
;
A
#
# COMPACT_ATOMS: atom_id res chain seq x y z
N LEU A 1 6.25 -4.96 20.84
CA LEU A 1 7.57 -4.97 20.15
C LEU A 1 7.50 -4.63 18.66
N VAL A 2 7.07 -5.51 17.75
CA VAL A 2 7.13 -5.20 16.28
C VAL A 2 6.30 -3.96 15.91
N THR A 3 5.09 -3.80 16.45
CA THR A 3 4.27 -2.58 16.27
C THR A 3 4.99 -1.34 16.78
N GLU A 4 5.61 -1.39 17.96
CA GLU A 4 6.35 -0.26 18.53
C GLU A 4 7.58 0.10 17.67
N LEU A 5 8.28 -0.90 17.16
CA LEU A 5 9.44 -0.71 16.29
C LEU A 5 9.05 -0.16 14.91
N MET A 6 7.85 -0.47 14.40
CA MET A 6 7.30 0.17 13.19
C MET A 6 7.06 1.67 13.37
N HIS A 7 6.78 2.12 14.59
CA HIS A 7 6.59 3.53 14.94
C HIS A 7 7.88 4.19 15.48
N CYS A 8 9.02 3.49 15.48
CA CYS A 8 10.29 4.02 15.96
C CYS A 8 10.66 5.31 15.21
N GLN A 9 10.65 6.45 15.89
CA GLN A 9 10.92 7.75 15.27
C GLN A 9 12.40 7.93 14.90
N VAL A 10 13.29 7.22 15.59
CA VAL A 10 14.74 7.46 15.56
C VAL A 10 15.46 6.74 14.42
N SER A 11 14.89 5.68 13.83
CA SER A 11 15.56 4.91 12.78
C SER A 11 14.62 4.32 11.74
N SER A 12 14.77 4.77 10.49
CA SER A 12 14.06 4.20 9.33
C SER A 12 14.48 2.75 9.05
N SER A 13 15.74 2.39 9.31
CA SER A 13 16.24 1.02 9.15
C SER A 13 15.56 0.05 10.12
N VAL A 14 15.36 0.46 11.37
CA VAL A 14 14.62 -0.34 12.36
C VAL A 14 13.19 -0.57 11.89
N ARG A 15 12.48 0.48 11.47
CA ARG A 15 11.12 0.37 10.92
C ARG A 15 11.07 -0.64 9.76
N LYS A 16 12.00 -0.51 8.79
CA LYS A 16 12.13 -1.39 7.61
C LYS A 16 12.37 -2.86 7.95
N ILE A 17 13.22 -3.13 8.94
CA ILE A 17 13.54 -4.50 9.35
C ILE A 17 12.34 -5.11 10.10
N SER A 18 11.69 -4.34 10.98
CA SER A 18 10.55 -4.84 11.76
C SER A 18 9.36 -5.26 10.90
N THR A 19 9.01 -4.49 9.86
CA THR A 19 7.93 -4.89 8.94
C THR A 19 8.28 -6.11 8.10
N LYS A 20 9.56 -6.28 7.71
CA LYS A 20 10.02 -7.47 6.99
C LYS A 20 9.93 -8.72 7.85
N ILE A 21 10.29 -8.61 9.13
CA ILE A 21 10.18 -9.70 10.11
C ILE A 21 8.73 -10.19 10.20
N LEU A 22 7.73 -9.30 10.12
CA LEU A 22 6.33 -9.73 10.14
C LEU A 22 5.99 -10.71 9.00
N SER A 23 6.40 -10.40 7.77
CA SER A 23 6.18 -11.33 6.66
C SER A 23 6.86 -12.69 6.89
N ILE A 24 8.00 -12.72 7.60
CA ILE A 24 8.67 -13.97 7.97
C ILE A 24 7.87 -14.71 9.04
N LEU A 25 7.37 -14.00 10.06
CA LEU A 25 6.54 -14.60 11.11
C LEU A 25 5.26 -15.21 10.54
N LEU A 26 4.64 -14.59 9.52
CA LEU A 26 3.48 -15.15 8.82
C LEU A 26 3.82 -16.45 8.09
N MET A 27 5.02 -16.56 7.49
CA MET A 27 5.49 -17.80 6.87
C MET A 27 5.76 -18.92 7.89
N CYS A 28 6.16 -18.56 9.11
CA CYS A 28 6.46 -19.51 10.18
C CYS A 28 5.22 -19.89 11.02
N ALA A 29 4.06 -19.27 10.79
CA ALA A 29 2.84 -19.59 11.49
C ALA A 29 2.43 -21.05 11.22
N LYS A 30 1.95 -21.76 12.24
CA LYS A 30 1.64 -23.19 12.12
C LYS A 30 0.37 -23.45 11.32
N ASP A 31 -0.56 -22.52 11.36
CA ASP A 31 -1.89 -22.65 10.78
C ASP A 31 -2.47 -21.27 10.38
N GLN A 32 -3.58 -21.32 9.65
CA GLN A 32 -4.27 -20.13 9.15
C GLN A 32 -4.81 -19.24 10.27
N GLU A 33 -5.16 -19.80 11.43
CA GLU A 33 -5.73 -19.04 12.53
C GLU A 33 -4.66 -18.20 13.22
N GLN A 34 -3.47 -18.76 13.41
CA GLN A 34 -2.31 -18.01 13.89
C GLN A 34 -1.91 -16.88 12.93
N MET A 35 -2.01 -17.10 11.61
CA MET A 35 -1.77 -16.02 10.64
C MET A 35 -2.78 -14.88 10.81
N LYS A 36 -4.07 -15.19 10.98
CA LYS A 36 -5.12 -14.18 11.23
C LYS A 36 -4.86 -13.42 12.52
N GLN A 37 -4.53 -14.13 13.61
CA GLN A 37 -4.22 -13.53 14.90
C GLN A 37 -3.01 -12.59 14.83
N LEU A 38 -1.92 -13.02 14.18
CA LEU A 38 -0.77 -12.17 13.93
C LEU A 38 -1.21 -10.91 13.15
N MET A 39 -1.92 -11.07 12.05
CA MET A 39 -2.31 -9.94 11.22
C MET A 39 -3.23 -8.95 11.95
N ALA A 40 -4.16 -9.45 12.78
CA ALA A 40 -5.03 -8.62 13.60
C ALA A 40 -4.25 -7.72 14.59
N LEU A 41 -3.09 -8.18 15.09
CA LEU A 41 -2.23 -7.40 15.98
C LEU A 41 -1.44 -6.30 15.25
N TYR A 42 -1.07 -6.53 13.98
CA TYR A 42 -0.15 -5.64 13.26
C TYR A 42 -0.82 -4.70 12.27
N LEU A 43 -1.94 -5.11 11.67
CA LEU A 43 -2.63 -4.32 10.65
C LEU A 43 -3.03 -2.92 11.16
N PRO A 44 -3.46 -2.71 12.42
CA PRO A 44 -3.67 -1.37 12.98
C PRO A 44 -2.44 -0.46 12.94
N GLY A 45 -1.25 -1.03 13.18
CA GLY A 45 0.02 -0.29 13.10
C GLY A 45 0.37 0.13 11.67
N PHE A 46 0.09 -0.73 10.68
CA PHE A 46 0.20 -0.37 9.26
C PHE A 46 -0.76 0.76 8.91
N ALA A 47 -2.04 0.62 9.25
CA ALA A 47 -3.07 1.60 8.93
C ALA A 47 -2.75 2.97 9.54
N SER A 48 -2.39 3.00 10.83
CA SER A 48 -2.01 4.23 11.54
C SER A 48 -0.78 4.90 10.91
N SER A 49 0.28 4.13 10.64
CA SER A 49 1.50 4.68 10.04
C SER A 49 1.28 5.19 8.62
N LEU A 50 0.50 4.47 7.81
CA LEU A 50 0.15 4.89 6.44
C LEU A 50 -0.62 6.20 6.45
N LYS A 51 -1.59 6.37 7.36
CA LYS A 51 -2.31 7.65 7.52
C LYS A 51 -1.35 8.80 7.83
N VAL A 52 -0.47 8.61 8.82
CA VAL A 52 0.52 9.63 9.21
C VAL A 52 1.48 9.98 8.08
N PHE A 53 1.97 9.00 7.33
CA PHE A 53 2.87 9.26 6.20
C PHE A 53 2.15 9.91 5.03
N LEU A 54 0.89 9.57 4.79
CA LEU A 54 0.07 10.20 3.76
C LEU A 54 -0.20 11.67 4.10
N GLU A 55 -0.59 11.99 5.33
CA GLU A 55 -0.81 13.37 5.80
C GLU A 55 0.45 14.24 5.68
N ARG A 56 1.63 13.64 5.81
CA ARG A 56 2.93 14.30 5.66
C ARG A 56 3.45 14.32 4.22
N LEU A 57 2.72 13.73 3.27
CA LEU A 57 3.15 13.55 1.88
C LEU A 57 4.51 12.84 1.77
N ASP A 58 4.84 11.94 2.70
CA ASP A 58 6.06 11.13 2.67
C ASP A 58 5.86 9.90 1.77
N PHE A 59 5.85 10.14 0.45
CA PHE A 59 5.58 9.09 -0.54
C PHE A 59 6.64 7.98 -0.57
N SER A 60 7.86 8.26 -0.09
CA SER A 60 8.90 7.24 0.08
C SER A 60 8.53 6.25 1.18
N ALA A 61 8.05 6.74 2.33
CA ALA A 61 7.55 5.90 3.42
C ALA A 61 6.24 5.20 3.04
N VAL A 62 5.31 5.89 2.38
CA VAL A 62 4.07 5.29 1.86
C VAL A 62 4.38 4.13 0.92
N LYS A 63 5.28 4.31 -0.06
CA LYS A 63 5.69 3.25 -0.99
C LYS A 63 6.25 2.04 -0.26
N TRP A 64 7.21 2.26 0.64
CA TRP A 64 7.84 1.18 1.38
C TRP A 64 6.81 0.43 2.25
N LEU A 65 5.98 1.14 3.01
CA LEU A 65 5.07 0.50 3.95
C LEU A 65 3.94 -0.24 3.21
N THR A 66 3.48 0.29 2.08
CA THR A 66 2.49 -0.37 1.20
C THR A 66 3.07 -1.64 0.57
N LEU A 67 4.36 -1.64 0.18
CA LEU A 67 5.06 -2.85 -0.29
C LEU A 67 5.07 -3.94 0.80
N GLU A 68 5.45 -3.59 2.02
CA GLU A 68 5.54 -4.57 3.10
C GLU A 68 4.15 -5.08 3.52
N LEU A 69 3.13 -4.21 3.47
CA LEU A 69 1.73 -4.63 3.63
C LEU A 69 1.34 -5.63 2.54
N SER A 70 1.61 -5.34 1.26
CA SER A 70 1.34 -6.27 0.15
C SER A 70 1.99 -7.64 0.38
N ARG A 71 3.26 -7.67 0.81
CA ARG A 71 3.96 -8.92 1.13
C ARG A 71 3.27 -9.72 2.23
N CYS A 72 2.80 -9.05 3.28
CA CYS A 72 2.05 -9.71 4.35
C CYS A 72 0.72 -10.26 3.83
N VAL A 73 -0.02 -9.46 3.06
CA VAL A 73 -1.34 -9.80 2.53
C VAL A 73 -1.27 -10.98 1.55
N LYS A 74 -0.20 -11.11 0.76
CA LYS A 74 -0.01 -12.22 -0.19
C LYS A 74 -0.08 -13.61 0.45
N HIS A 75 0.28 -13.76 1.72
CA HIS A 75 0.18 -15.06 2.41
C HIS A 75 -1.26 -15.54 2.57
N PHE A 76 -2.25 -14.64 2.50
CA PHE A 76 -3.67 -14.95 2.56
C PHE A 76 -4.27 -15.30 1.20
N TYR A 77 -3.50 -15.30 0.11
CA TYR A 77 -4.01 -15.56 -1.24
C TYR A 77 -4.77 -16.90 -1.34
N ASN A 78 -4.37 -17.91 -0.59
CA ASN A 78 -5.01 -19.24 -0.61
C ASN A 78 -6.21 -19.38 0.32
N PHE A 79 -6.63 -18.32 1.04
CA PHE A 79 -7.79 -18.31 1.95
C PHE A 79 -9.10 -18.12 1.15
N LYS A 80 -9.30 -18.90 0.08
CA LYS A 80 -10.45 -18.71 -0.82
C LYS A 80 -11.77 -18.80 -0.04
N GLY A 81 -12.55 -17.72 -0.09
CA GLY A 81 -13.83 -17.61 0.64
C GLY A 81 -13.71 -17.57 2.17
N GLN A 82 -12.49 -17.38 2.71
CA GLN A 82 -12.26 -17.24 4.13
C GLN A 82 -11.73 -15.85 4.45
N ALA A 83 -12.52 -15.09 5.20
CA ALA A 83 -12.09 -13.79 5.71
C ALA A 83 -10.90 -13.96 6.67
N TRP A 84 -9.89 -13.10 6.48
CA TRP A 84 -8.71 -13.02 7.34
C TRP A 84 -8.68 -11.73 8.19
N MET A 85 -9.68 -10.86 8.02
CA MET A 85 -9.99 -9.72 8.88
C MET A 85 -11.51 -9.55 8.94
N SER A 86 -12.01 -8.69 9.84
CA SER A 86 -13.44 -8.38 9.88
C SER A 86 -13.88 -7.56 8.67
N GLU A 87 -15.15 -7.68 8.29
CA GLU A 87 -15.74 -6.91 7.19
C GLU A 87 -15.58 -5.40 7.40
N GLN A 88 -15.94 -4.90 8.59
CA GLN A 88 -15.79 -3.48 8.94
C GLN A 88 -14.36 -2.98 8.71
N TYR A 89 -13.38 -3.75 9.19
CA TYR A 89 -11.98 -3.35 9.08
C TYR A 89 -11.45 -3.47 7.65
N THR A 90 -12.02 -4.39 6.86
CA THR A 90 -11.75 -4.48 5.42
C THR A 90 -12.17 -3.20 4.71
N LEU A 91 -13.36 -2.70 5.01
CA LEU A 91 -13.88 -1.47 4.41
C LEU A 91 -13.00 -0.26 4.78
N GLU A 92 -12.62 -0.12 6.05
CA GLU A 92 -11.71 0.94 6.51
C GLU A 92 -10.34 0.89 5.82
N MET A 93 -9.80 -0.30 5.62
CA MET A 93 -8.54 -0.49 4.89
C MET A 93 -8.70 -0.14 3.40
N LEU A 94 -9.81 -0.52 2.76
CA LEU A 94 -10.08 -0.14 1.37
C LEU A 94 -10.22 1.37 1.22
N ASP A 95 -10.84 2.06 2.18
CA ASP A 95 -10.94 3.51 2.19
C ASP A 95 -9.56 4.18 2.30
N LEU A 96 -8.72 3.70 3.22
CA LEU A 96 -7.34 4.17 3.35
C LEU A 96 -6.53 3.96 2.06
N LEU A 97 -6.62 2.77 1.46
CA LEU A 97 -5.90 2.45 0.22
C LEU A 97 -6.41 3.30 -0.96
N THR A 98 -7.70 3.60 -1.01
CA THR A 98 -8.29 4.49 -2.02
C THR A 98 -7.76 5.92 -1.85
N ALA A 99 -7.69 6.41 -0.62
CA ALA A 99 -7.13 7.72 -0.31
C ALA A 99 -5.65 7.82 -0.71
N ILE A 100 -4.84 6.81 -0.35
CA ILE A 100 -3.43 6.74 -0.76
C ILE A 100 -3.30 6.80 -2.28
N LEU A 101 -4.07 5.96 -2.99
CA LEU A 101 -4.01 5.90 -4.45
C LEU A 101 -4.36 7.24 -5.08
N SER A 102 -5.45 7.87 -4.62
CA SER A 102 -5.92 9.15 -5.14
C SER A 102 -4.88 10.26 -4.95
N THR A 103 -4.33 10.39 -3.73
CA THR A 103 -3.31 11.41 -3.41
C THR A 103 -2.01 11.19 -4.20
N VAL A 104 -1.57 9.93 -4.33
CA VAL A 104 -0.35 9.59 -5.06
C VAL A 104 -0.51 9.84 -6.57
N GLN A 105 -1.69 9.59 -7.14
CA GLN A 105 -2.00 9.92 -8.53
C GLN A 105 -2.08 11.43 -8.77
N GLU A 106 -2.62 12.18 -7.81
CA GLU A 106 -2.66 13.64 -7.87
C GLU A 106 -1.25 14.24 -7.83
N ASP A 107 -0.39 13.80 -6.91
CA ASP A 107 1.02 14.20 -6.86
C ASP A 107 1.76 13.86 -8.16
N LYS A 108 1.56 12.65 -8.71
CA LYS A 108 2.12 12.28 -10.03
C LYS A 108 1.66 13.23 -11.13
N LYS A 109 0.37 13.57 -11.18
CA LYS A 109 -0.20 14.48 -12.19
C LYS A 109 0.41 15.88 -12.05
N GLU A 110 0.55 16.38 -10.83
CA GLU A 110 1.16 17.68 -10.55
C GLU A 110 2.64 17.71 -10.98
N ARG A 111 3.42 16.71 -10.57
CA ARG A 111 4.83 16.56 -10.96
C ARG A 111 5.01 16.52 -12.47
N LEU A 112 4.18 15.75 -13.19
CA LEU A 112 4.21 15.69 -14.65
C LEU A 112 3.87 17.03 -15.30
N SER A 113 2.96 17.81 -14.72
CA SER A 113 2.61 19.16 -15.18
C SER A 113 3.78 20.14 -15.00
N GLN A 114 4.39 20.15 -13.81
CA GLN A 114 5.56 20.96 -13.51
C GLN A 114 6.73 20.61 -14.43
N PHE A 115 6.98 19.31 -14.63
CA PHE A 115 8.01 18.81 -15.53
C PHE A 115 7.82 19.27 -16.97
N LYS A 116 6.60 19.21 -17.54
CA LYS A 116 6.33 19.72 -18.90
C LYS A 116 6.74 21.18 -19.09
N THR A 117 6.60 21.98 -18.04
CA THR A 117 6.93 23.42 -18.06
C THR A 117 8.44 23.65 -17.89
N ALA A 118 9.10 22.85 -17.04
CA ALA A 118 10.52 22.99 -16.71
C ALA A 118 11.48 22.25 -17.66
N LYS A 119 11.01 21.23 -18.40
CA LYS A 119 11.82 20.29 -19.19
C LYS A 119 12.85 20.96 -20.10
N LYS A 120 12.53 22.12 -20.69
CA LYS A 120 13.43 22.84 -21.61
C LYS A 120 14.73 23.34 -20.95
N LYS A 121 14.80 23.37 -19.62
CA LYS A 121 15.95 23.85 -18.85
C LYS A 121 16.68 22.75 -18.08
N MET A 122 16.26 21.49 -18.24
CA MET A 122 16.77 20.33 -17.51
C MET A 122 17.79 19.58 -18.36
N THR A 123 18.79 18.98 -17.71
CA THR A 123 19.74 18.06 -18.34
C THR A 123 19.09 16.70 -18.59
N GLU A 124 19.75 15.81 -19.35
CA GLU A 124 19.27 14.44 -19.54
C GLU A 124 19.22 13.66 -18.21
N GLU A 125 20.22 13.87 -17.33
CA GLU A 125 20.27 13.28 -15.99
C GLU A 125 19.06 13.72 -15.13
N ASP A 126 18.74 15.02 -15.12
CA ASP A 126 17.56 15.54 -14.40
C ASP A 126 16.24 14.94 -14.91
N VAL A 127 16.17 14.64 -16.21
CA VAL A 127 14.99 14.02 -16.83
C VAL A 127 14.88 12.56 -16.43
N GLU A 128 16.00 11.82 -16.41
CA GLU A 128 16.03 10.42 -15.95
C GLU A 128 15.63 10.31 -14.48
N ASP A 129 16.23 11.13 -13.61
CA ASP A 129 15.92 11.18 -12.17
C ASP A 129 14.43 11.44 -11.92
N PHE A 130 13.83 12.35 -12.70
CA PHE A 130 12.41 12.64 -12.60
C PHE A 130 11.54 11.41 -12.94
N TYR A 131 11.88 10.68 -14.01
CA TYR A 131 11.11 9.50 -14.39
C TYR A 131 11.31 8.34 -13.42
N GLU A 132 12.49 8.18 -12.81
CA GLU A 132 12.67 7.24 -11.70
C GLU A 132 11.74 7.55 -10.53
N ASP A 133 11.58 8.83 -10.19
CA ASP A 133 10.67 9.27 -9.13
C ASP A 133 9.20 9.00 -9.47
N VAL A 134 8.81 9.22 -10.72
CA VAL A 134 7.46 8.86 -11.20
C VAL A 134 7.24 7.34 -11.17
N GLU A 135 8.25 6.53 -11.52
CA GLU A 135 8.15 5.07 -11.44
C GLU A 135 7.97 4.59 -9.99
N ARG A 136 8.57 5.28 -9.02
CA ARG A 136 8.37 4.99 -7.59
C ARG A 136 6.91 5.16 -7.17
N ILE A 137 6.20 6.13 -7.75
CA ILE A 137 4.76 6.34 -7.54
C ILE A 137 3.95 5.17 -8.13
N ASP A 138 4.25 4.75 -9.36
CA ASP A 138 3.54 3.63 -10.02
C ASP A 138 3.70 2.29 -9.27
N LYS A 139 4.80 2.12 -8.53
CA LYS A 139 4.98 0.96 -7.64
C LYS A 139 3.94 0.95 -6.50
N VAL A 140 3.56 2.10 -5.94
CA VAL A 140 2.50 2.18 -4.90
C VAL A 140 1.19 1.65 -5.46
N GLN A 141 0.83 2.10 -6.66
CA GLN A 141 -0.36 1.65 -7.37
C GLN A 141 -0.40 0.13 -7.51
N SER A 142 0.72 -0.45 -7.93
CA SER A 142 0.86 -1.90 -8.12
C SER A 142 0.67 -2.68 -6.82
N TYR A 143 1.24 -2.21 -5.70
CA TYR A 143 1.06 -2.88 -4.41
C TYR A 143 -0.39 -2.81 -3.89
N ILE A 144 -1.09 -1.70 -4.14
CA ILE A 144 -2.51 -1.56 -3.80
C ILE A 144 -3.37 -2.52 -4.62
N MET A 145 -3.06 -2.71 -5.92
CA MET A 145 -3.73 -3.72 -6.75
C MET A 145 -3.54 -5.14 -6.20
N GLU A 146 -2.33 -5.48 -5.74
CA GLU A 146 -2.07 -6.78 -5.15
C GLU A 146 -2.88 -7.01 -3.86
N ILE A 147 -2.93 -6.00 -2.97
CA ILE A 147 -3.71 -6.07 -1.72
C ILE A 147 -5.20 -6.25 -2.03
N THR A 148 -5.75 -5.40 -2.91
CA THR A 148 -7.17 -5.46 -3.29
C THR A 148 -7.53 -6.77 -4.01
N GLY A 149 -6.62 -7.33 -4.81
CA GLY A 149 -6.78 -8.64 -5.44
C GLY A 149 -6.88 -9.79 -4.44
N VAL A 150 -6.10 -9.77 -3.36
CA VAL A 150 -6.24 -10.74 -2.27
C VAL A 150 -7.57 -10.56 -1.53
N CYS A 151 -7.98 -9.33 -1.26
CA CYS A 151 -9.30 -9.06 -0.66
C CYS A 151 -10.43 -9.61 -1.53
N LEU A 152 -10.41 -9.38 -2.85
CA LEU A 152 -11.40 -9.95 -3.78
C LEU A 152 -11.44 -11.48 -3.71
N ARG A 153 -10.28 -12.15 -3.64
CA ARG A 153 -10.21 -13.62 -3.61
C ARG A 153 -10.73 -14.21 -2.30
N THR A 154 -10.55 -13.52 -1.19
CA THR A 154 -10.84 -14.03 0.16
C THR A 154 -12.21 -13.60 0.68
N MET A 155 -12.71 -12.44 0.24
CA MET A 155 -13.90 -11.77 0.81
C MET A 155 -14.85 -11.22 -0.27
N SER A 156 -14.87 -11.83 -1.47
CA SER A 156 -15.54 -11.32 -2.68
C SER A 156 -16.95 -10.76 -2.46
N GLY A 157 -17.82 -11.45 -1.72
CA GLY A 157 -19.21 -11.02 -1.51
C GLY A 157 -19.35 -9.62 -0.88
N VAL A 158 -18.46 -9.31 0.07
CA VAL A 158 -18.46 -8.04 0.83
C VAL A 158 -17.71 -6.96 0.06
N VAL A 159 -16.55 -7.30 -0.52
CA VAL A 159 -15.60 -6.29 -1.00
C VAL A 159 -15.75 -5.96 -2.48
N SER A 160 -16.33 -6.84 -3.30
CA SER A 160 -16.34 -6.64 -4.76
C SER A 160 -17.05 -5.35 -5.18
N PRO A 161 -18.26 -5.02 -4.66
CA PRO A 161 -18.93 -3.78 -5.03
C PRO A 161 -18.10 -2.54 -4.66
N LYS A 162 -17.44 -2.57 -3.50
CA LYS A 162 -16.63 -1.46 -2.99
C LYS A 162 -15.33 -1.28 -3.77
N ILE A 163 -14.70 -2.39 -4.16
CA ILE A 163 -13.50 -2.33 -5.00
C ILE A 163 -13.84 -1.80 -6.39
N LEU A 164 -14.95 -2.24 -6.97
CA LEU A 164 -15.44 -1.70 -8.25
C LEU A 164 -15.75 -0.20 -8.16
N GLU A 165 -16.46 0.22 -7.12
CA GLU A 165 -16.84 1.63 -6.92
C GLU A 165 -15.61 2.54 -6.71
N LYS A 166 -14.66 2.12 -5.86
CA LYS A 166 -13.57 3.00 -5.39
C LYS A 166 -12.31 2.95 -6.25
N PHE A 167 -11.94 1.78 -6.76
CA PHE A 167 -10.62 1.58 -7.39
C PHE A 167 -10.68 1.56 -8.90
N VAL A 168 -11.75 1.02 -9.51
CA VAL A 168 -11.85 0.98 -10.98
C VAL A 168 -11.76 2.36 -11.62
N PRO A 169 -12.43 3.42 -11.11
CA PRO A 169 -12.29 4.76 -11.68
C PRO A 169 -10.86 5.30 -11.62
N LEU A 170 -10.10 4.94 -10.58
CA LEU A 170 -8.70 5.37 -10.40
C LEU A 170 -7.73 4.59 -11.31
N TYR A 171 -8.11 3.38 -11.75
CA TYR A 171 -7.30 2.56 -12.67
C TYR A 171 -7.71 2.69 -14.13
N ALA A 172 -8.94 3.11 -14.40
CA ALA A 172 -9.42 3.36 -15.74
C ALA A 172 -8.64 4.54 -16.34
N LYS A 173 -7.81 4.27 -17.35
CA LYS A 173 -7.35 5.33 -18.24
C LYS A 173 -8.57 5.92 -18.94
N VAL A 174 -8.70 7.24 -18.95
CA VAL A 174 -9.51 7.91 -19.95
C VAL A 174 -8.90 7.51 -21.30
N LEU A 175 -9.69 6.85 -22.15
CA LEU A 175 -9.32 6.61 -23.54
C LEU A 175 -9.31 7.98 -24.23
N GLU A 176 -8.14 8.61 -24.27
CA GLU A 176 -7.84 9.78 -25.12
C GLU A 176 -7.31 9.32 -26.48
#